data_AF-A0A2S6FVB5-F1
#
_entry.id   AF-A0A2S6FVB5-F1
#
_cell.length_a   1.000
_cell.length_b   1.000
_cell.length_c   1.000
_cell.angle_alpha   90.00
_cell.angle_beta   90.00
_cell.angle_gamma   90.00
#
_symmetry.space_group_name_H-M   'P 1'
#
loop_
_entity.id
_entity.type
_entity.pdbx_description
1 polymer ?
#
loop_
_entity_poly.entity_id
_entity_poly.type
_entity_poly.pdbx_seq_one_letter_code
_entity_poly.pdbx_strand_id
1 'polypeptide(L)'
;MSRKNHFHTSMTKVMTAIVGIENVSNLNKRTKITQDIIDYCITNGLSVSGFKPGDNPKIIDLLYGILLESGGEASITLARYVSGTEQEFVNLMNQKARELGMKNTHFSNSTGITDIENYSTVEDIGILFKYALGNRQFKKIVESKEYEVRGINGLFTKRTINNNLFFKRSMLNIDKDHIKCGKTGYRKAAGLCLVSSGEVNNRAYIVVAAHADRNIETEQYNLIDTEKIYSKLKKLD
;
A
#
# COMPACT_ATOMS: atom_id res chain seq x y z
N MET A 1 -20.93 -5.42 16.03
CA MET A 1 -21.41 -5.59 14.63
C MET A 1 -20.46 -4.85 13.71
N SER A 2 -19.54 -5.56 13.04
CA SER A 2 -18.74 -5.00 11.96
C SER A 2 -19.70 -4.64 10.81
N ARG A 3 -20.04 -3.36 10.68
CA ARG A 3 -20.78 -2.89 9.50
C ARG A 3 -19.87 -3.15 8.30
N LYS A 4 -20.43 -3.70 7.21
CA LYS A 4 -19.77 -3.84 5.91
C LYS A 4 -19.41 -2.44 5.39
N ASN A 5 -18.31 -1.91 5.91
CA ASN A 5 -17.77 -0.62 5.53
C ASN A 5 -16.83 -0.88 4.36
N HIS A 6 -17.41 -0.82 3.17
CA HIS A 6 -16.68 -0.98 1.92
C HIS A 6 -15.74 0.22 1.75
N PHE A 7 -14.45 0.05 2.03
CA PHE A 7 -13.45 1.04 1.67
C PHE A 7 -12.59 0.53 0.50
N HIS A 8 -12.62 1.29 -0.59
CA HIS A 8 -11.81 1.08 -1.78
C HIS A 8 -10.64 2.07 -1.73
N THR A 9 -9.48 1.66 -1.23
CA THR A 9 -8.31 2.54 -1.18
C THR A 9 -7.01 1.80 -1.46
N SER A 10 -5.91 2.56 -1.47
CA SER A 10 -4.55 2.04 -1.58
C SER A 10 -4.12 1.04 -0.50
N MET A 11 -4.95 0.72 0.51
CA MET A 11 -4.71 -0.45 1.36
C MET A 11 -4.78 -1.76 0.55
N THR A 12 -5.49 -1.77 -0.59
CA THR A 12 -5.45 -2.82 -1.62
C THR A 12 -4.02 -3.19 -2.04
N LYS A 13 -3.13 -2.19 -2.09
CA LYS A 13 -1.74 -2.38 -2.52
C LYS A 13 -0.90 -3.23 -1.57
N VAL A 14 -1.38 -3.49 -0.35
CA VAL A 14 -0.79 -4.50 0.55
C VAL A 14 -0.92 -5.89 -0.09
N MET A 15 -2.11 -6.22 -0.62
CA MET A 15 -2.35 -7.47 -1.32
C MET A 15 -1.55 -7.54 -2.63
N THR A 16 -1.52 -6.45 -3.40
CA THR A 16 -0.72 -6.37 -4.62
C THR A 16 0.76 -6.65 -4.37
N ALA A 17 1.33 -6.04 -3.32
CA ALA A 17 2.73 -6.25 -2.98
C ALA A 17 3.00 -7.68 -2.50
N ILE A 18 2.15 -8.27 -1.64
CA ILE A 18 2.40 -9.62 -1.13
C ILE A 18 2.27 -10.68 -2.23
N VAL A 19 1.25 -10.59 -3.08
CA VAL A 19 1.09 -11.48 -4.23
C VAL A 19 2.26 -11.34 -5.19
N GLY A 20 2.69 -10.10 -5.48
CA GLY A 20 3.86 -9.86 -6.33
C GLY A 20 5.15 -10.43 -5.75
N ILE A 21 5.39 -10.29 -4.44
CA ILE A 21 6.58 -10.86 -3.78
C ILE A 21 6.55 -12.40 -3.85
N GLU A 22 5.40 -13.02 -3.62
CA GLU A 22 5.28 -14.48 -3.58
C GLU A 22 5.33 -15.15 -4.97
N ASN A 23 5.03 -14.40 -6.04
CA ASN A 23 4.99 -14.93 -7.40
C ASN A 23 6.18 -14.50 -8.28
N VAL A 24 7.16 -13.77 -7.73
CA VAL A 24 8.38 -13.38 -8.46
C VAL A 24 9.61 -14.03 -7.84
N SER A 25 10.23 -14.94 -8.59
CA SER A 25 11.42 -15.68 -8.13
C SER A 25 12.67 -14.81 -7.98
N ASN A 26 12.78 -13.70 -8.73
CA ASN A 26 13.91 -12.79 -8.67
C ASN A 26 13.48 -11.32 -8.80
N LEU A 27 13.47 -10.61 -7.67
CA LEU A 27 13.05 -9.21 -7.60
C LEU A 27 14.02 -8.22 -8.29
N ASN A 28 15.20 -8.67 -8.73
CA ASN A 28 16.10 -7.87 -9.57
C ASN A 28 15.78 -7.95 -11.06
N LYS A 29 14.83 -8.81 -11.48
CA LYS A 29 14.29 -8.77 -12.84
C LYS A 29 13.65 -7.42 -13.09
N ARG A 30 13.58 -7.05 -14.36
CA ARG A 30 13.10 -5.75 -14.81
C ARG A 30 11.92 -5.91 -15.74
N THR A 31 11.05 -4.93 -15.72
CA THR A 31 9.89 -4.88 -16.59
C THR A 31 9.66 -3.45 -17.05
N LYS A 32 9.18 -3.30 -18.28
CA LYS A 32 8.99 -2.00 -18.90
C LYS A 32 7.67 -1.40 -18.46
N ILE A 33 7.68 -0.11 -18.13
CA ILE A 33 6.48 0.68 -17.94
C ILE A 33 6.03 1.22 -19.30
N THR A 34 4.77 0.98 -19.64
CA THR A 34 4.18 1.34 -20.93
C THR A 34 3.36 2.62 -20.82
N GLN A 35 3.16 3.30 -21.95
CA GLN A 35 2.42 4.56 -22.01
C GLN A 35 0.98 4.40 -21.53
N ASP A 36 0.31 3.31 -21.92
CA ASP A 36 -1.09 3.05 -21.57
C ASP A 36 -1.30 2.94 -20.05
N ILE A 37 -0.31 2.44 -19.31
CA ILE A 37 -0.38 2.37 -17.84
C ILE A 37 -0.33 3.77 -17.23
N ILE A 38 0.51 4.64 -17.76
CA ILE A 38 0.64 6.02 -17.29
C ILE A 38 -0.62 6.82 -17.63
N ASP A 39 -1.12 6.70 -18.84
CA ASP A 39 -2.37 7.34 -19.28
C ASP A 39 -3.54 6.91 -18.39
N TYR A 40 -3.67 5.60 -18.14
CA TYR A 40 -4.68 5.08 -17.22
C TYR A 40 -4.57 5.71 -15.83
N CYS A 41 -3.35 5.85 -15.29
CA CYS A 41 -3.16 6.47 -13.97
C CYS A 41 -3.58 7.93 -13.94
N ILE A 42 -3.24 8.71 -14.98
CA ILE A 42 -3.60 10.12 -15.10
C ILE A 42 -5.12 10.28 -15.23
N THR A 43 -5.73 9.56 -16.17
CA THR A 43 -7.19 9.61 -16.42
C THR A 43 -7.99 9.29 -15.17
N ASN A 44 -7.49 8.39 -14.33
CA ASN A 44 -8.20 7.93 -13.14
C ASN A 44 -7.74 8.59 -11.83
N GLY A 45 -6.87 9.60 -11.90
CA GLY A 45 -6.35 10.29 -10.71
C GLY A 45 -5.70 9.34 -9.69
N LEU A 46 -4.92 8.38 -10.18
CA LEU A 46 -4.12 7.48 -9.35
C LEU A 46 -2.83 8.20 -8.92
N SER A 47 -2.40 7.97 -7.68
CA SER A 47 -1.06 8.35 -7.26
C SER A 47 -0.02 7.64 -8.12
N VAL A 48 1.05 8.35 -8.48
CA VAL A 48 2.18 7.79 -9.22
C VAL A 48 3.48 7.97 -8.42
N SER A 49 4.42 7.05 -8.60
CA SER A 49 5.76 7.07 -7.99
C SER A 49 6.81 7.73 -8.89
N GLY A 50 6.38 8.38 -9.97
CA GLY A 50 7.27 9.13 -10.87
C GLY A 50 8.04 8.28 -11.87
N PHE A 51 7.63 7.04 -12.10
CA PHE A 51 8.15 6.27 -13.24
C PHE A 51 7.54 6.80 -14.54
N LYS A 52 8.32 6.73 -15.62
CA LYS A 52 7.94 7.24 -16.94
C LYS A 52 7.73 6.11 -17.95
N PRO A 53 6.94 6.35 -19.01
CA PRO A 53 6.87 5.45 -20.15
C PRO A 53 8.28 5.14 -20.69
N GLY A 54 8.58 3.86 -20.90
CA GLY A 54 9.90 3.41 -21.35
C GLY A 54 10.88 3.07 -20.23
N ASP A 55 10.63 3.51 -18.99
CA ASP A 55 11.43 3.07 -17.84
C ASP A 55 11.39 1.55 -17.70
N ASN A 56 12.52 0.96 -17.28
CA ASN A 56 12.66 -0.48 -17.05
C ASN A 56 13.12 -0.77 -15.61
N PRO A 57 12.32 -0.42 -14.58
CA PRO A 57 12.67 -0.61 -13.19
C PRO A 57 12.82 -2.08 -12.82
N LYS A 58 13.55 -2.36 -11.73
CA LYS A 58 13.51 -3.69 -11.12
C LYS A 58 12.15 -3.90 -10.47
N ILE A 59 11.73 -5.16 -10.33
CA ILE A 59 10.52 -5.51 -9.57
C ILE A 59 10.60 -4.98 -8.14
N ILE A 60 11.78 -5.01 -7.52
CA ILE A 60 11.96 -4.42 -6.18
C ILE A 60 11.67 -2.91 -6.18
N ASP A 61 12.06 -2.18 -7.23
CA ASP A 61 11.80 -0.73 -7.33
C ASP A 61 10.29 -0.46 -7.44
N LEU A 62 9.56 -1.32 -8.17
CA LEU A 62 8.11 -1.26 -8.25
C LEU A 62 7.47 -1.48 -6.87
N LEU A 63 7.90 -2.50 -6.13
CA LEU A 63 7.38 -2.78 -4.79
C LEU A 63 7.59 -1.61 -3.82
N TYR A 64 8.74 -0.94 -3.89
CA TYR A 64 8.98 0.30 -3.14
C TYR A 64 8.02 1.42 -3.56
N GLY A 65 7.80 1.64 -4.86
CA GLY A 65 6.81 2.62 -5.33
C GLY A 65 5.38 2.32 -4.89
N ILE A 66 4.98 1.05 -4.93
CA ILE A 66 3.66 0.57 -4.49
C ILE A 66 3.44 0.86 -3.00
N LEU A 67 4.41 0.52 -2.15
CA LEU A 67 4.23 0.57 -0.70
C LEU A 67 4.51 1.94 -0.10
N LEU A 68 5.52 2.67 -0.59
CA LEU A 68 5.93 3.94 -0.01
C LEU A 68 5.11 5.12 -0.56
N GLU A 69 4.96 5.20 -1.88
CA GLU A 69 4.32 6.33 -2.57
C GLU A 69 2.93 6.01 -3.12
N SER A 70 2.49 4.75 -3.01
CA SER A 70 1.19 4.32 -3.50
C SER A 70 1.04 4.31 -5.03
N GLY A 71 2.14 4.16 -5.77
CA GLY A 71 2.18 4.21 -7.24
C GLY A 71 1.22 3.22 -7.90
N GLY A 72 0.26 3.74 -8.65
CA GLY A 72 -0.70 2.97 -9.45
C GLY A 72 -0.02 2.33 -10.66
N GLU A 73 0.87 3.07 -11.32
CA GLU A 73 1.63 2.60 -12.47
C GLU A 73 2.53 1.42 -12.06
N ALA A 74 3.14 1.50 -10.88
CA ALA A 74 3.95 0.42 -10.35
C ALA A 74 3.12 -0.82 -10.03
N SER A 75 1.89 -0.64 -9.53
CA SER A 75 0.97 -1.73 -9.20
C SER A 75 0.50 -2.48 -10.45
N ILE A 76 0.05 -1.74 -11.47
CA ILE A 76 -0.43 -2.32 -12.74
C ILE A 76 0.73 -3.00 -13.49
N THR A 77 1.92 -2.38 -13.49
CA THR A 77 3.12 -2.95 -14.11
C THR A 77 3.52 -4.27 -13.45
N LEU A 78 3.51 -4.31 -12.12
CA LEU A 78 3.78 -5.54 -11.36
C LEU A 78 2.74 -6.62 -11.69
N ALA A 79 1.45 -6.26 -11.70
CA ALA A 79 0.37 -7.19 -12.00
C ALA A 79 0.53 -7.84 -13.38
N ARG A 80 0.76 -7.02 -14.41
CA ARG A 80 1.00 -7.52 -15.78
C ARG A 80 2.30 -8.33 -15.90
N TYR A 81 3.35 -7.97 -15.16
CA TYR A 81 4.58 -8.76 -15.15
C TYR A 81 4.37 -10.16 -14.58
N VAL A 82 3.60 -10.28 -13.49
CA VAL A 82 3.38 -11.55 -12.79
C VAL A 82 2.41 -12.46 -13.55
N SER A 83 1.31 -11.91 -14.07
CA SER A 83 0.19 -12.71 -14.56
C SER A 83 -0.15 -12.48 -16.04
N GLY A 84 0.64 -11.68 -16.75
CA GLY A 84 0.37 -11.27 -18.13
C GLY A 84 -0.70 -10.18 -18.25
N THR A 85 -1.78 -10.27 -17.47
CA THR A 85 -2.85 -9.26 -17.39
C THR A 85 -3.18 -8.88 -15.94
N GLU A 86 -3.78 -7.71 -15.74
CA GLU A 86 -4.24 -7.30 -14.41
C GLU A 86 -5.40 -8.19 -13.92
N GLN A 87 -6.26 -8.67 -14.81
CA GLN A 87 -7.37 -9.54 -14.45
C GLN A 87 -6.89 -10.88 -13.88
N GLU A 88 -5.89 -11.50 -14.50
CA GLU A 88 -5.30 -12.74 -13.98
C GLU A 88 -4.55 -12.50 -12.66
N PHE A 89 -3.96 -11.32 -12.48
CA PHE A 89 -3.36 -10.96 -11.20
C PHE A 89 -4.41 -10.80 -10.10
N VAL A 90 -5.56 -10.20 -10.42
CA VAL A 90 -6.70 -10.08 -9.50
C VAL A 90 -7.23 -11.45 -9.08
N ASN A 91 -7.21 -12.45 -9.96
CA ASN A 91 -7.54 -13.84 -9.61
C ASN A 91 -6.61 -14.37 -8.51
N LEU A 92 -5.29 -14.11 -8.59
CA LEU A 92 -4.31 -14.45 -7.55
C LEU A 92 -4.56 -13.67 -6.24
N MET A 93 -4.90 -12.39 -6.32
CA MET A 93 -5.26 -11.58 -5.14
C MET A 93 -6.46 -12.16 -4.40
N ASN A 94 -7.50 -12.55 -5.12
CA ASN A 94 -8.69 -13.16 -4.53
C ASN A 94 -8.45 -14.59 -4.04
N GLN A 95 -7.57 -15.35 -4.71
CA GLN A 95 -7.11 -16.64 -4.20
C GLN A 95 -6.40 -16.47 -2.86
N LYS A 96 -5.45 -15.54 -2.77
CA LYS A 96 -4.75 -15.24 -1.53
C LYS A 96 -5.71 -14.78 -0.44
N ALA A 97 -6.70 -13.94 -0.76
CA ALA A 97 -7.72 -13.51 0.21
C ALA A 97 -8.46 -14.71 0.82
N ARG A 98 -8.85 -15.70 -0.01
CA ARG A 98 -9.48 -16.94 0.46
C ARG A 98 -8.53 -17.77 1.33
N GLU A 99 -7.27 -17.94 0.92
CA GLU A 99 -6.25 -18.66 1.69
C GLU A 99 -6.03 -18.05 3.09
N LEU A 100 -6.09 -16.73 3.20
CA LEU A 100 -5.95 -16.01 4.46
C LEU A 100 -7.24 -15.96 5.30
N GLY A 101 -8.36 -16.47 4.78
CA GLY A 101 -9.66 -16.43 5.46
C GLY A 101 -10.30 -15.04 5.51
N MET A 102 -9.96 -14.15 4.55
CA MET A 102 -10.55 -12.81 4.43
C MET A 102 -11.97 -12.89 3.84
N LYS A 103 -12.95 -13.26 4.67
CA LYS A 103 -14.31 -13.63 4.24
C LYS A 103 -15.15 -12.47 3.70
N ASN A 104 -14.75 -11.23 3.96
CA ASN A 104 -15.47 -10.03 3.59
C ASN A 104 -14.63 -9.14 2.67
N THR A 105 -13.85 -9.76 1.79
CA THR A 105 -12.95 -9.09 0.86
C THR A 105 -13.12 -9.63 -0.55
N HIS A 106 -13.16 -8.72 -1.52
CA HIS A 106 -13.00 -9.01 -2.94
C HIS A 106 -12.18 -7.90 -3.58
N PHE A 107 -11.18 -8.28 -4.37
CA PHE A 107 -10.39 -7.35 -5.16
C PHE A 107 -10.88 -7.37 -6.61
N SER A 108 -11.01 -6.20 -7.23
CA SER A 108 -11.30 -6.10 -8.67
C SER A 108 -10.13 -5.49 -9.46
N ASN A 109 -9.14 -4.92 -8.77
CA ASN A 109 -7.98 -4.28 -9.37
C ASN A 109 -6.77 -4.28 -8.44
N SER A 110 -5.58 -4.02 -9.00
CA SER A 110 -4.31 -4.03 -8.27
C SER A 110 -4.01 -2.71 -7.53
N THR A 111 -4.83 -1.67 -7.73
CA THR A 111 -4.49 -0.30 -7.32
C THR A 111 -5.31 0.22 -6.14
N GLY A 112 -6.50 -0.34 -5.89
CA GLY A 112 -7.49 0.25 -4.99
C GLY A 112 -8.14 1.51 -5.57
N ILE A 113 -8.23 1.62 -6.90
CA ILE A 113 -9.16 2.55 -7.53
C ILE A 113 -10.60 2.16 -7.16
N THR A 114 -11.47 3.17 -7.07
CA THR A 114 -12.88 2.99 -6.74
C THR A 114 -13.55 2.07 -7.76
N ASP A 115 -14.03 0.94 -7.28
CA ASP A 115 -14.86 -0.01 -8.00
C ASP A 115 -15.75 -0.69 -6.95
N ILE A 116 -17.05 -0.82 -7.23
CA ILE A 116 -18.01 -1.42 -6.31
C ILE A 116 -17.62 -2.85 -5.91
N GLU A 117 -16.94 -3.55 -6.82
CA GLU A 117 -16.47 -4.90 -6.57
C GLU A 117 -15.19 -4.95 -5.73
N ASN A 118 -14.47 -3.84 -5.48
CA ASN A 118 -13.16 -3.86 -4.82
C ASN A 118 -13.20 -3.64 -3.29
N TYR A 119 -13.97 -4.39 -2.52
CA TYR A 119 -14.19 -4.12 -1.09
C TYR A 119 -13.33 -4.95 -0.12
N SER A 120 -13.21 -4.47 1.11
CA SER A 120 -12.69 -5.22 2.25
C SER A 120 -13.29 -4.70 3.56
N THR A 121 -12.87 -5.27 4.69
CA THR A 121 -13.23 -4.81 6.05
C THR A 121 -11.96 -4.51 6.85
N VAL A 122 -12.10 -3.75 7.94
CA VAL A 122 -10.96 -3.44 8.82
C VAL A 122 -10.33 -4.70 9.43
N GLU A 123 -11.16 -5.73 9.70
CA GLU A 123 -10.71 -7.03 10.20
C GLU A 123 -9.86 -7.76 9.15
N ASP A 124 -10.38 -7.91 7.93
CA ASP A 124 -9.66 -8.58 6.85
C ASP A 124 -8.36 -7.87 6.48
N ILE A 125 -8.34 -6.54 6.45
CA ILE A 125 -7.10 -5.78 6.23
C ILE A 125 -6.11 -5.99 7.39
N GLY A 126 -6.59 -6.12 8.62
CA GLY A 126 -5.76 -6.49 9.77
C GLY A 126 -5.11 -7.87 9.58
N ILE A 127 -5.88 -8.86 9.13
CA ILE A 127 -5.40 -10.21 8.80
C ILE A 127 -4.33 -10.14 7.71
N LEU A 128 -4.63 -9.45 6.60
CA LEU A 128 -3.72 -9.28 5.48
C LEU A 128 -2.41 -8.62 5.90
N PHE A 129 -2.48 -7.53 6.66
CA PHE A 129 -1.28 -6.79 7.06
C PHE A 129 -0.44 -7.59 8.04
N LYS A 130 -1.07 -8.33 8.98
CA LYS A 130 -0.37 -9.26 9.88
C LYS A 130 0.39 -10.33 9.09
N TYR A 131 -0.27 -10.94 8.12
CA TYR A 131 0.36 -11.94 7.24
C TYR A 131 1.53 -11.33 6.46
N ALA A 132 1.31 -10.17 5.83
CA ALA A 132 2.32 -9.50 5.02
C ALA A 132 3.57 -9.11 5.83
N LEU A 133 3.42 -8.69 7.09
CA LEU A 133 4.55 -8.40 7.98
C LEU A 133 5.39 -9.64 8.35
N GLY A 134 4.84 -10.85 8.20
CA GLY A 134 5.59 -12.10 8.31
C GLY A 134 6.55 -12.32 7.14
N ASN A 135 6.33 -11.68 5.98
CA ASN A 135 7.24 -11.74 4.84
C ASN A 135 8.38 -10.73 5.01
N ARG A 136 9.62 -11.23 5.13
CA ARG A 136 10.82 -10.41 5.38
C ARG A 136 11.02 -9.31 4.35
N GLN A 137 10.72 -9.57 3.08
CA GLN A 137 10.88 -8.59 2.01
C GLN A 137 9.82 -7.50 2.09
N PHE A 138 8.55 -7.87 2.29
CA PHE A 138 7.47 -6.91 2.49
C PHE A 138 7.77 -6.02 3.70
N LYS A 139 8.11 -6.62 4.84
CA LYS A 139 8.45 -5.91 6.09
C LYS A 139 9.58 -4.89 5.87
N LYS A 140 10.69 -5.32 5.24
CA LYS A 140 11.81 -4.43 4.93
C LYS A 140 11.38 -3.21 4.11
N ILE A 141 10.52 -3.41 3.11
CA ILE A 141 10.05 -2.33 2.25
C ILE A 141 9.16 -1.37 3.02
N VAL A 142 8.10 -1.87 3.67
CA VAL A 142 7.10 -1.02 4.33
C VAL A 142 7.64 -0.24 5.53
N GLU A 143 8.70 -0.74 6.19
CA GLU A 143 9.43 -0.04 7.26
C GLU A 143 10.43 1.00 6.75
N SER A 144 10.75 1.01 5.45
CA SER A 144 11.69 1.97 4.88
C SER A 144 11.09 3.38 4.86
N LYS A 145 11.88 4.38 5.28
CA LYS A 145 11.50 5.80 5.22
C LYS A 145 11.61 6.36 3.80
N GLU A 146 12.61 5.89 3.07
CA GLU A 146 12.90 6.27 1.70
C GLU A 146 13.59 5.12 0.97
N TYR A 147 13.60 5.18 -0.36
CA TYR A 147 14.34 4.24 -1.20
C TYR A 147 14.86 4.94 -2.46
N GLU A 148 16.05 4.58 -2.88
CA GLU A 148 16.68 5.14 -4.07
C GLU A 148 16.53 4.21 -5.27
N VAL A 149 15.80 4.68 -6.28
CA VAL A 149 15.72 4.02 -7.59
C VAL A 149 16.84 4.55 -8.48
N ARG A 150 17.59 3.64 -9.09
CA ARG A 150 18.60 3.97 -10.09
C ARG A 150 18.11 3.61 -11.49
N GLY A 151 18.15 4.59 -12.38
CA GLY A 151 17.81 4.37 -13.78
C GLY A 151 18.87 3.55 -14.48
N ILE A 152 18.51 3.03 -15.65
CA ILE A 152 19.43 2.39 -16.58
C ILE A 152 19.55 3.29 -17.80
N ASN A 153 20.77 3.40 -18.33
CA ASN A 153 21.07 4.04 -19.63
C ASN A 153 20.62 5.50 -19.75
N GLY A 154 20.74 6.30 -18.68
CA GLY A 154 20.58 7.76 -18.76
C GLY A 154 19.14 8.28 -18.84
N LEU A 155 18.11 7.41 -18.85
CA LEU A 155 16.70 7.82 -18.79
C LEU A 155 16.40 8.63 -17.51
N PHE A 156 17.07 8.29 -16.42
CA PHE A 156 17.28 9.15 -15.24
C PHE A 156 18.51 8.63 -14.47
N THR A 157 19.21 9.52 -13.77
CA THR A 157 20.40 9.13 -13.00
C THR A 157 20.01 8.48 -11.66
N LYS A 158 19.08 9.11 -10.93
CA LYS A 158 18.65 8.70 -9.59
C LYS A 158 17.30 9.34 -9.25
N ARG A 159 16.47 8.63 -8.49
CA ARG A 159 15.23 9.15 -7.89
C ARG A 159 15.05 8.60 -6.47
N THR A 160 14.59 9.44 -5.56
CA THR A 160 14.21 9.02 -4.21
C THR A 160 12.70 8.86 -4.12
N ILE A 161 12.26 7.71 -3.65
CA ILE A 161 10.87 7.41 -3.29
C ILE A 161 10.73 7.64 -1.79
N ASN A 162 9.79 8.49 -1.37
CA ASN A 162 9.57 8.81 0.04
C ASN A 162 8.33 8.11 0.59
N ASN A 163 8.41 7.58 1.80
CA ASN A 163 7.27 6.94 2.44
C ASN A 163 6.25 7.99 2.91
N ASN A 164 5.07 7.96 2.29
CA ASN A 164 3.97 8.88 2.58
C ASN A 164 3.54 8.87 4.05
N LEU A 165 3.61 7.73 4.75
CA LEU A 165 3.26 7.65 6.16
C LEU A 165 4.22 8.47 7.02
N PHE A 166 5.53 8.30 6.82
CA PHE A 166 6.54 8.99 7.60
C PHE A 166 6.59 10.48 7.26
N PHE A 167 6.45 10.84 5.99
CA PHE A 167 6.34 12.22 5.55
C PHE A 167 5.16 12.93 6.25
N LYS A 168 3.95 12.35 6.18
CA LYS A 168 2.76 12.92 6.83
C LYS A 168 2.87 12.99 8.35
N ARG A 169 3.45 11.97 9.00
CA ARG A 169 3.71 12.01 10.46
C ARG A 169 4.63 13.16 10.85
N SER A 170 5.70 13.37 10.07
CA SER A 170 6.65 14.47 10.32
C SER A 170 5.96 15.82 10.23
N MET A 171 5.07 16.01 9.25
CA MET A 171 4.29 17.25 9.09
C MET A 171 3.32 17.52 10.25
N LEU A 172 2.89 16.47 10.95
CA LEU A 172 1.91 16.56 12.05
C LEU A 172 2.55 16.57 13.44
N ASN A 173 3.89 16.55 13.54
CA ASN A 173 4.62 16.40 14.81
C ASN A 173 4.15 15.20 15.66
N ILE A 174 3.71 14.12 15.00
CA ILE A 174 3.30 12.89 15.68
C ILE A 174 4.55 12.15 16.16
N ASP A 175 4.59 11.82 17.45
CA ASP A 175 5.73 11.22 18.12
C ASP A 175 6.26 9.96 17.39
N LYS A 176 7.58 9.78 17.44
CA LYS A 176 8.31 8.89 16.55
C LYS A 176 8.23 7.42 16.94
N ASP A 177 7.89 7.12 18.19
CA ASP A 177 8.31 5.83 18.76
C ASP A 177 7.34 4.66 18.53
N HIS A 178 6.03 4.92 18.41
CA HIS A 178 5.04 3.84 18.39
C HIS A 178 4.79 3.25 16.99
N ILE A 179 4.50 4.08 15.99
CA ILE A 179 4.18 3.59 14.64
C ILE A 179 5.47 3.20 13.92
N LYS A 180 5.63 1.92 13.59
CA LYS A 180 6.80 1.39 12.87
C LYS A 180 6.62 1.42 11.36
N CYS A 181 5.43 1.16 10.85
CA CYS A 181 5.16 1.14 9.42
C CYS A 181 3.64 1.15 9.14
N GLY A 182 3.26 1.24 7.87
CA GLY A 182 1.87 1.21 7.47
C GLY A 182 1.64 1.58 6.01
N LYS A 183 0.40 1.43 5.56
CA LYS A 183 -0.06 1.84 4.24
C LYS A 183 -1.24 2.80 4.37
N THR A 184 -1.03 4.03 3.91
CA THR A 184 -2.10 5.03 3.78
C THR A 184 -2.95 4.77 2.54
N GLY A 185 -4.21 5.22 2.59
CA GLY A 185 -5.12 5.22 1.46
C GLY A 185 -6.09 6.39 1.53
N TYR A 186 -6.50 6.91 0.37
CA TYR A 186 -7.52 7.93 0.27
C TYR A 186 -8.28 7.78 -1.05
N ARG A 187 -9.60 7.83 -0.96
CA ARG A 187 -10.52 8.10 -2.08
C ARG A 187 -11.68 8.90 -1.51
N LYS A 188 -12.28 9.78 -2.31
CA LYS A 188 -13.37 10.65 -1.86
C LYS A 188 -14.51 9.87 -1.17
N ALA A 189 -14.88 8.71 -1.71
CA ALA A 189 -15.93 7.86 -1.15
C ALA A 189 -15.50 7.04 0.08
N ALA A 190 -14.21 6.79 0.27
CA ALA A 190 -13.68 5.94 1.33
C ALA A 190 -13.05 6.74 2.49
N GLY A 191 -12.95 8.07 2.36
CA GLY A 191 -12.27 8.93 3.31
C GLY A 191 -10.77 8.62 3.43
N LEU A 192 -10.17 9.10 4.51
CA LEU A 192 -8.79 8.80 4.87
C LEU A 192 -8.71 7.41 5.54
N CYS A 193 -7.80 6.58 5.05
CA CYS A 193 -7.57 5.21 5.51
C CYS A 193 -6.10 5.00 5.89
N LEU A 194 -5.86 4.12 6.86
CA LEU A 194 -4.53 3.71 7.28
C LEU A 194 -4.60 2.32 7.91
N VAL A 195 -3.76 1.41 7.42
CA VAL A 195 -3.33 0.25 8.20
C VAL A 195 -1.91 0.48 8.67
N SER A 196 -1.65 0.27 9.95
CA SER A 196 -0.34 0.49 10.55
C SER A 196 0.05 -0.63 11.50
N SER A 197 1.35 -0.81 11.68
CA SER A 197 1.91 -1.60 12.77
C SER A 197 2.73 -0.69 13.67
N GLY A 198 2.66 -0.96 14.97
CA GLY A 198 3.43 -0.27 15.97
C GLY A 198 3.79 -1.17 17.13
N GLU A 199 4.71 -0.69 17.97
CA GLU A 199 5.17 -1.40 19.15
C GLU A 199 4.95 -0.53 20.40
N VAL A 200 4.31 -1.13 21.39
CA VAL A 200 4.01 -0.49 22.68
C VAL A 200 4.30 -1.51 23.77
N ASN A 201 5.15 -1.16 24.75
CA ASN A 201 5.53 -2.02 25.86
C ASN A 201 5.99 -3.43 25.41
N ASN A 202 6.86 -3.49 24.39
CA ASN A 202 7.38 -4.72 23.75
C ASN A 202 6.31 -5.63 23.13
N ARG A 203 5.09 -5.13 22.92
CA ARG A 203 4.01 -5.83 22.21
C ARG A 203 3.76 -5.16 20.87
N ALA A 204 3.67 -5.97 19.81
CA ALA A 204 3.32 -5.49 18.49
C ALA A 204 1.80 -5.41 18.33
N TYR A 205 1.33 -4.28 17.80
CA TYR A 205 -0.08 -4.02 17.52
C TYR A 205 -0.27 -3.64 16.06
N ILE A 206 -1.43 -4.00 15.51
CA ILE A 206 -1.90 -3.54 14.21
C ILE A 206 -3.15 -2.70 14.44
N VAL A 207 -3.16 -1.49 13.88
CA VAL A 207 -4.29 -0.57 13.93
C VAL A 207 -4.75 -0.29 12.51
N VAL A 208 -6.04 -0.51 12.26
CA VAL A 208 -6.70 -0.21 10.99
C VAL A 208 -7.75 0.88 11.22
N ALA A 209 -7.52 2.05 10.63
CA ALA A 209 -8.45 3.16 10.57
C ALA A 209 -9.01 3.28 9.14
N ALA A 210 -10.32 3.32 9.00
CA ALA A 210 -11.03 3.46 7.73
C ALA A 210 -12.16 4.48 7.85
N HIS A 211 -12.52 5.12 6.74
CA HIS A 211 -13.56 6.15 6.68
C HIS A 211 -13.33 7.31 7.65
N ALA A 212 -12.08 7.67 7.94
CA ALA A 212 -11.85 8.90 8.68
C ALA A 212 -12.25 10.08 7.78
N ASP A 213 -13.07 10.97 8.31
CA ASP A 213 -13.51 12.19 7.63
C ASP A 213 -12.31 13.01 7.17
N ARG A 214 -12.55 13.95 6.24
CA ARG A 214 -11.56 14.84 5.61
C ARG A 214 -10.84 14.24 4.40
N ASN A 215 -9.91 15.02 3.83
CA ASN A 215 -9.15 14.69 2.64
C ASN A 215 -7.63 14.88 2.85
N ILE A 216 -6.83 14.66 1.79
CA ILE A 216 -5.37 14.72 1.85
C ILE A 216 -4.78 16.12 2.09
N GLU A 217 -5.55 17.19 1.87
CA GLU A 217 -5.16 18.60 2.03
C GLU A 217 -5.56 19.18 3.39
N THR A 218 -6.28 18.39 4.18
CA THR A 218 -6.85 18.77 5.49
C THR A 218 -6.26 17.88 6.60
N GLU A 219 -6.71 18.07 7.85
CA GLU A 219 -6.23 17.25 8.98
C GLU A 219 -6.34 15.76 8.68
N GLN A 220 -5.25 15.04 8.94
CA GLN A 220 -5.16 13.61 8.66
C GLN A 220 -5.73 12.79 9.85
N TYR A 221 -7.06 12.76 10.02
CA TYR A 221 -7.69 12.09 11.16
C TYR A 221 -7.36 10.60 11.26
N ASN A 222 -7.17 9.90 10.13
CA ASN A 222 -6.68 8.51 10.13
C ASN A 222 -5.32 8.37 10.87
N LEU A 223 -4.43 9.34 10.76
CA LEU A 223 -3.13 9.35 11.45
C LEU A 223 -3.28 9.79 12.91
N ILE A 224 -4.02 10.87 13.15
CA ILE A 224 -4.22 11.44 14.48
C ILE A 224 -4.93 10.43 15.40
N ASP A 225 -5.98 9.77 14.92
CA ASP A 225 -6.72 8.80 15.74
C ASP A 225 -5.92 7.51 15.94
N THR A 226 -5.13 7.10 14.93
CA THR A 226 -4.19 5.98 15.08
C THR A 226 -3.15 6.27 16.16
N GLU A 227 -2.58 7.47 16.19
CA GLU A 227 -1.67 7.91 17.25
C GLU A 227 -2.34 7.84 18.63
N LYS A 228 -3.55 8.39 18.77
CA LYS A 228 -4.30 8.35 20.03
C LYS A 228 -4.54 6.92 20.52
N ILE A 229 -4.78 5.98 19.60
CA ILE A 229 -4.95 4.56 19.93
C ILE A 229 -3.64 3.99 20.50
N TYR A 230 -2.51 4.17 19.82
CA TYR A 230 -1.21 3.71 20.33
C TYR A 230 -0.86 4.35 21.68
N SER A 231 -1.11 5.65 21.83
CA SER A 231 -0.87 6.39 23.07
C SER A 231 -1.78 5.94 24.22
N LYS A 232 -3.01 5.49 23.93
CA LYS A 232 -3.88 4.85 24.93
C LYS A 232 -3.39 3.46 25.32
N LEU A 233 -2.94 2.65 24.36
CA LEU A 233 -2.38 1.32 24.65
C LEU A 233 -1.20 1.38 25.61
N LYS A 234 -0.39 2.45 25.54
CA LYS A 234 0.75 2.67 26.46
C LYS A 234 0.33 2.84 27.92
N LYS A 235 -0.90 3.31 28.18
CA LYS A 235 -1.43 3.60 29.52
C LYS A 235 -2.20 2.42 30.13
N LEU A 236 -2.36 1.31 29.40
CA LEU A 236 -3.15 0.14 29.81
C LEU A 236 -2.32 -0.96 30.49
N ASP A 237 -1.00 -0.77 30.61
CA ASP A 237 -0.12 -1.54 31.49
C ASP A 237 0.28 -0.65 32.70
#